data_AF-A0A3M1FM39-F1
#
_entry.id   AF-A0A3M1FM39-F1
#
_cell.length_a   1.000
_cell.length_b   1.000
_cell.length_c   1.000
_cell.angle_alpha   90.00
_cell.angle_beta   90.00
_cell.angle_gamma   90.00
#
_symmetry.space_group_name_H-M   'P 1'
#
loop_
_entity.id
_entity.type
_entity.pdbx_description
1 polymer ?
#
loop_
_entity_poly.entity_id
_entity_poly.type
_entity_poly.pdbx_seq_one_letter_code
_entity_poly.pdbx_strand_id
1 'polypeptide(L)'
;MTAELQGHLSNIQLDALVFADQALSATEQAHLDACPACQARREKLLLLRTELDIARRSAPSPEALTRYAKLYDEVVRRSLGDRIAEALDRVRLSLSLDSRQTAEAMGLRHGFGLGRRLLFSAAEVDVELLVEQSGNRWALHGDILPVHADNISGPYLVQLMQQPLQEKDPGAASEYLTESEAAGRFRLEDVRPGRYALLVTPADGPLIEIPTLDLS
;
A
#
# COMPACT_ATOMS: atom_id res chain seq x y z
N MET A 1 -17.64 -53.72 27.89
CA MET A 1 -18.43 -52.87 26.98
C MET A 1 -17.67 -51.57 26.77
N THR A 2 -16.70 -51.60 25.87
CA THR A 2 -15.86 -50.48 25.47
C THR A 2 -16.63 -49.68 24.42
N ALA A 3 -17.21 -48.57 24.84
CA ALA A 3 -17.88 -47.64 23.93
C ALA A 3 -16.81 -46.94 23.07
N GLU A 4 -16.54 -47.49 21.89
CA GLU A 4 -15.97 -46.77 20.75
C GLU A 4 -16.96 -45.72 20.29
N LEU A 5 -16.94 -44.56 20.94
CA LEU A 5 -17.53 -43.32 20.43
C LEU A 5 -16.63 -42.21 20.94
N GLN A 6 -15.95 -41.51 20.04
CA GLN A 6 -16.00 -40.04 19.92
C GLN A 6 -14.74 -39.53 19.23
N GLY A 7 -14.95 -38.90 18.07
CA GLY A 7 -13.92 -38.17 17.35
C GLY A 7 -13.28 -37.09 18.21
N HIS A 8 -12.13 -36.59 17.74
CA HIS A 8 -11.40 -35.51 18.40
C HIS A 8 -12.30 -34.32 18.74
N LEU A 9 -11.92 -33.55 19.77
CA LEU A 9 -12.51 -32.24 20.00
C LEU A 9 -12.43 -31.40 18.73
N SER A 10 -13.55 -30.75 18.40
CA SER A 10 -13.62 -29.85 17.25
C SER A 10 -12.70 -28.65 17.46
N ASN A 11 -12.34 -28.01 16.35
CA ASN A 11 -11.56 -26.77 16.36
C ASN A 11 -12.25 -25.72 17.23
N ILE A 12 -13.57 -25.60 17.09
CA ILE A 12 -14.40 -24.63 17.81
C ILE A 12 -14.28 -24.81 19.33
N GLN A 13 -14.35 -26.04 19.81
CA GLN A 13 -14.23 -26.33 21.25
C GLN A 13 -12.84 -25.98 21.79
N LEU A 14 -11.78 -26.32 21.04
CA LEU A 14 -10.40 -26.01 21.45
C LEU A 14 -10.10 -24.51 21.36
N ASP A 15 -10.62 -23.81 20.36
CA ASP A 15 -10.47 -22.37 20.20
C ASP A 15 -11.21 -21.62 21.31
N ALA A 16 -12.44 -22.04 21.65
CA ALA A 16 -13.20 -21.43 22.75
C ALA A 16 -12.51 -21.63 24.11
N LEU A 17 -11.94 -22.82 24.35
CA LEU A 17 -11.14 -23.08 25.54
C LEU A 17 -9.91 -22.16 25.60
N VAL A 18 -9.16 -22.03 24.50
CA VAL A 18 -7.87 -21.32 24.50
C VAL A 18 -8.01 -19.81 24.38
N PHE A 19 -8.94 -19.29 23.57
CA PHE A 19 -9.05 -17.85 23.29
C PHE A 19 -10.19 -17.15 24.04
N ALA A 20 -11.21 -17.89 24.48
CA ALA A 20 -12.36 -17.33 25.22
C ALA A 20 -12.43 -17.81 26.69
N ASP A 21 -11.41 -18.57 27.14
CA ASP A 21 -11.34 -19.18 28.47
C ASP A 21 -12.63 -19.95 28.86
N GLN A 22 -13.30 -20.55 27.86
CA GLN A 22 -14.53 -21.30 28.07
C GLN A 22 -14.23 -22.69 28.64
N ALA A 23 -14.83 -23.00 29.80
CA ALA A 23 -14.67 -24.32 30.41
C ALA A 23 -15.29 -25.42 29.54
N LEU A 24 -14.56 -26.52 29.38
CA LEU A 24 -15.06 -27.76 28.77
C LEU A 24 -16.01 -28.48 29.75
N SER A 25 -16.94 -29.27 29.21
CA SER A 25 -17.70 -30.22 30.02
C SER A 25 -16.78 -31.30 30.61
N ALA A 26 -17.23 -31.97 31.67
CA ALA A 26 -16.44 -33.02 32.33
C ALA A 26 -16.01 -34.15 31.36
N THR A 27 -16.87 -34.51 30.39
CA THR A 27 -16.57 -35.52 29.38
C THR A 27 -15.54 -35.05 28.37
N GLU A 28 -15.62 -33.80 27.91
CA GLU A 28 -14.65 -33.21 26.97
C GLU A 28 -13.29 -33.00 27.64
N GLN A 29 -13.29 -32.61 28.92
CA GLN A 29 -12.08 -32.47 29.72
C GLN A 29 -11.41 -33.84 29.90
N ALA A 30 -12.15 -34.88 30.29
CA ALA A 30 -11.62 -36.23 30.40
C ALA A 30 -11.05 -36.75 29.06
N HIS A 31 -11.68 -36.42 27.93
CA HIS A 31 -11.15 -36.75 26.61
C HIS A 31 -9.86 -35.99 26.30
N LEU A 32 -9.81 -34.67 26.56
CA LEU A 32 -8.62 -33.85 26.37
C LEU A 32 -7.44 -34.38 27.21
N ASP A 33 -7.71 -34.85 28.43
CA ASP A 33 -6.70 -35.41 29.32
C ASP A 33 -6.22 -36.80 28.88
N ALA A 34 -7.04 -37.55 28.13
CA ALA A 34 -6.72 -38.89 27.65
C ALA A 34 -6.21 -38.94 26.19
N CYS A 35 -6.47 -37.93 25.37
CA CYS A 35 -6.20 -37.95 23.92
C CYS A 35 -4.95 -37.12 23.55
N PRO A 36 -3.81 -37.76 23.18
CA PRO A 36 -2.57 -37.05 22.85
C PRO A 36 -2.70 -36.08 21.66
N ALA A 37 -3.54 -36.42 20.68
CA ALA A 37 -3.77 -35.56 19.51
C ALA A 37 -4.47 -34.25 19.89
N CYS A 38 -5.47 -34.32 20.78
CA CYS A 38 -6.18 -33.14 21.29
C CYS A 38 -5.25 -32.29 22.20
N GLN A 39 -4.37 -32.92 22.97
CA GLN A 39 -3.36 -32.23 23.78
C GLN A 39 -2.35 -31.47 22.94
N ALA A 40 -1.72 -32.14 21.96
CA ALA A 40 -0.77 -31.52 21.06
C ALA A 40 -1.41 -30.34 20.29
N ARG A 41 -2.69 -30.46 19.96
CA ARG A 41 -3.44 -29.38 19.31
C ARG A 41 -3.69 -28.20 20.25
N ARG A 42 -4.08 -28.44 21.50
CA ARG A 42 -4.22 -27.40 22.52
C ARG A 42 -2.90 -26.65 22.74
N GLU A 43 -1.78 -27.38 22.83
CA GLU A 43 -0.45 -26.79 23.01
C GLU A 43 -0.07 -25.85 21.85
N LYS A 44 -0.33 -26.25 20.61
CA LYS A 44 -0.15 -25.37 19.43
C LYS A 44 -0.99 -24.10 19.51
N LEU A 45 -2.25 -24.21 19.95
CA LEU A 45 -3.11 -23.04 20.11
C LEU A 45 -2.66 -22.12 21.25
N LEU A 46 -2.14 -22.66 22.35
CA LEU A 46 -1.55 -21.88 23.44
C LEU A 46 -0.29 -21.14 23.00
N LEU A 47 0.56 -21.77 22.19
CA LEU A 47 1.71 -21.12 21.58
C LEU A 47 1.25 -19.97 20.67
N LEU A 48 0.28 -20.21 19.79
CA LEU A 48 -0.29 -19.18 18.92
C LEU A 48 -0.91 -18.02 19.72
N ARG A 49 -1.67 -18.29 20.79
CA ARG A 49 -2.20 -17.24 21.69
C ARG A 49 -1.08 -16.39 22.26
N THR A 50 0.02 -17.01 22.66
CA THR A 50 1.19 -16.31 23.21
C THR A 50 1.86 -15.45 22.15
N GLU A 51 2.09 -15.99 20.95
CA GLU A 51 2.66 -15.26 19.81
C GLU A 51 1.79 -14.06 19.41
N LEU A 52 0.47 -14.24 19.35
CA LEU A 52 -0.47 -13.18 19.04
C LEU A 52 -0.51 -12.11 20.14
N ASP A 53 -0.41 -12.49 21.42
CA ASP A 53 -0.35 -11.52 22.52
C ASP A 53 0.96 -10.72 22.50
N ILE A 54 2.09 -11.38 22.19
CA ILE A 54 3.38 -10.72 21.97
C ILE A 54 3.27 -9.76 20.78
N ALA A 55 2.74 -10.19 19.64
CA ALA A 55 2.57 -9.35 18.46
C ALA A 55 1.68 -8.13 18.76
N ARG A 56 0.56 -8.34 19.47
CA ARG A 56 -0.35 -7.28 19.90
C ARG A 56 0.32 -6.28 20.85
N ARG A 57 1.17 -6.74 21.78
CA ARG A 57 1.92 -5.88 22.71
C ARG A 57 3.14 -5.21 22.08
N SER A 58 3.70 -5.83 21.03
CA SER A 58 4.83 -5.29 20.27
C SER A 58 4.38 -4.29 19.21
N ALA A 59 3.09 -4.27 18.88
CA ALA A 59 2.50 -3.18 18.11
C ALA A 59 2.64 -1.87 18.92
N PRO A 60 3.32 -0.85 18.38
CA PRO A 60 3.51 0.40 19.10
C PRO A 60 2.14 1.03 19.43
N SER A 61 1.98 1.51 20.67
CA SER A 61 0.74 2.20 21.06
C SER A 61 0.53 3.45 20.19
N PRO A 62 -0.71 3.93 20.02
CA PRO A 62 -0.98 5.19 19.32
C PRO A 62 -0.16 6.37 19.87
N GLU A 63 0.09 6.40 21.19
CA GLU A 63 0.95 7.44 21.78
C GLU A 63 2.43 7.23 21.43
N ALA A 64 2.89 5.98 21.34
CA ALA A 64 4.26 5.67 20.89
C ALA A 64 4.46 6.08 19.43
N LEU A 65 3.49 5.82 18.54
CA LEU A 65 3.50 6.31 17.17
C LEU A 65 3.52 7.84 17.10
N THR A 66 2.73 8.50 17.94
CA THR A 66 2.75 9.98 18.06
C THR A 66 4.11 10.49 18.52
N ARG A 67 4.75 9.80 19.47
CA ARG A 67 6.12 10.13 19.91
C ARG A 67 7.14 9.89 18.80
N TYR A 68 7.04 8.79 18.05
CA TYR A 68 7.93 8.53 16.92
C TYR A 68 7.77 9.57 15.81
N ALA A 69 6.54 9.99 15.50
CA ALA A 69 6.28 11.08 14.56
C ALA A 69 6.92 12.40 15.05
N LYS A 70 6.80 12.73 16.34
CA LYS A 70 7.48 13.90 16.92
C LYS A 70 9.01 13.81 16.87
N LEU A 71 9.57 12.65 17.19
CA LEU A 71 11.02 12.42 17.12
C LEU A 71 11.50 12.49 15.68
N TYR A 72 10.73 11.96 14.73
CA TYR A 72 10.99 12.10 13.30
C TYR A 72 10.97 13.58 12.90
N ASP A 73 9.94 14.34 13.27
CA ASP A 73 9.88 15.79 13.02
C ASP A 73 11.06 16.56 13.62
N GLU A 74 11.54 16.17 14.81
CA GLU A 74 12.69 16.78 15.47
C GLU A 74 14.01 16.45 14.77
N VAL A 75 14.20 15.21 14.35
CA VAL A 75 15.37 14.76 13.57
C VAL A 75 15.36 15.40 12.18
N VAL A 76 14.20 15.45 11.52
CA VAL A 76 13.99 16.16 10.26
C VAL A 76 14.29 17.64 10.45
N ARG A 77 13.77 18.32 11.48
CA ARG A 77 14.10 19.74 11.76
C ARG A 77 15.58 20.01 12.04
N ARG A 78 16.27 19.09 12.71
CA ARG A 78 17.71 19.20 12.96
C ARG A 78 18.55 18.94 11.70
N SER A 79 18.12 18.01 10.84
CA SER A 79 18.78 17.69 9.56
C SER A 79 18.34 18.61 8.40
N LEU A 80 17.23 19.34 8.55
CA LEU A 80 16.71 20.31 7.59
C LEU A 80 17.69 21.47 7.38
N GLY A 81 18.57 21.79 8.34
CA GLY A 81 19.65 22.76 8.12
C GLY A 81 20.56 22.40 6.94
N ASP A 82 20.79 21.10 6.72
CA ASP A 82 21.62 20.57 5.63
C ASP A 82 20.76 20.13 4.43
N ARG A 83 19.52 19.66 4.65
CA ARG A 83 18.59 19.19 3.61
C ARG A 83 17.70 20.27 2.97
N ILE A 84 17.58 21.48 3.52
CA ILE A 84 16.82 22.58 2.87
C ILE A 84 17.46 22.97 1.52
N ALA A 85 18.76 22.69 1.33
CA ALA A 85 19.41 22.82 0.03
C ALA A 85 18.98 21.72 -0.97
N GLU A 86 18.67 20.51 -0.51
CA GLU A 86 18.20 19.37 -1.33
C GLU A 86 16.67 19.35 -1.52
N ALA A 87 15.88 19.79 -0.53
CA ALA A 87 14.41 19.78 -0.55
C ALA A 87 13.78 20.84 -1.48
N LEU A 88 14.59 21.76 -2.02
CA LEU A 88 14.19 22.65 -3.11
C LEU A 88 14.43 22.04 -4.48
N ASP A 89 15.10 20.90 -4.57
CA ASP A 89 15.32 20.23 -5.84
C ASP A 89 14.09 19.39 -6.18
N ARG A 90 13.44 19.78 -7.28
CA ARG A 90 12.23 19.13 -7.78
C ARG A 90 12.50 18.69 -9.20
N VAL A 91 12.46 17.39 -9.40
CA VAL A 91 12.57 16.79 -10.73
C VAL A 91 11.21 16.84 -11.39
N ARG A 92 11.05 17.74 -12.36
CA ARG A 92 9.82 17.84 -13.17
C ARG A 92 9.93 16.94 -14.38
N LEU A 93 9.06 15.95 -14.43
CA LEU A 93 8.95 15.07 -15.56
C LEU A 93 8.16 15.71 -16.70
N SER A 94 8.57 15.39 -17.93
CA SER A 94 7.86 15.81 -19.14
C SER A 94 7.33 14.59 -19.90
N LEU A 95 6.13 14.72 -20.48
CA LEU A 95 5.54 13.64 -21.28
C LEU A 95 6.39 13.39 -22.52
N SER A 96 7.00 12.20 -22.59
CA SER A 96 7.85 11.77 -23.70
C SER A 96 7.10 10.86 -24.69
N LEU A 97 6.12 10.09 -24.21
CA LEU A 97 5.30 9.19 -25.03
C LEU A 97 3.85 9.21 -24.57
N ASP A 98 2.92 9.28 -25.54
CA ASP A 98 1.50 8.95 -25.35
C ASP A 98 1.09 7.95 -26.43
N SER A 99 0.71 6.73 -26.01
CA SER A 99 0.35 5.65 -26.93
C SER A 99 -0.84 5.98 -27.83
N ARG A 100 -1.73 6.91 -27.45
CA ARG A 100 -2.86 7.33 -28.31
C ARG A 100 -2.36 8.05 -29.56
N GLN A 101 -1.40 8.96 -29.40
CA GLN A 101 -0.84 9.74 -30.50
C GLN A 101 -0.03 8.86 -31.46
N THR A 102 0.70 7.87 -30.92
CA THR A 102 1.51 6.96 -31.75
C THR A 102 0.65 5.95 -32.53
N ALA A 103 -0.44 5.44 -31.94
CA ALA A 103 -1.34 4.51 -32.63
C ALA A 103 -2.07 5.17 -33.81
N GLU A 104 -2.50 6.42 -33.65
CA GLU A 104 -3.07 7.23 -34.73
C GLU A 104 -2.06 7.47 -35.86
N ALA A 105 -0.81 7.78 -35.53
CA ALA A 105 0.26 7.98 -36.50
C ALA A 105 0.60 6.72 -37.31
N MET A 106 0.36 5.52 -36.76
CA MET A 106 0.62 4.23 -37.41
C MET A 106 -0.60 3.59 -38.09
N GLY A 107 -1.76 4.27 -38.12
CA GLY A 107 -2.97 3.78 -38.79
C GLY A 107 -3.57 2.51 -38.20
N LEU A 108 -3.20 2.14 -36.97
CA LEU A 108 -3.72 0.98 -36.27
C LEU A 108 -5.11 1.30 -35.72
N ARG A 109 -6.14 0.61 -36.22
CA ARG A 109 -7.51 0.73 -35.69
C ARG A 109 -7.55 0.17 -34.27
N HIS A 110 -8.02 0.97 -33.33
CA HIS A 110 -8.06 0.66 -31.90
C HIS A 110 -8.69 -0.72 -31.62
N GLY A 111 -7.87 -1.65 -31.11
CA GLY A 111 -8.37 -2.83 -30.43
C GLY A 111 -8.95 -2.42 -29.08
N PHE A 112 -10.11 -2.98 -28.74
CA PHE A 112 -10.91 -2.66 -27.54
C PHE A 112 -10.09 -2.64 -26.24
N GLY A 113 -9.73 -1.44 -25.81
CA GLY A 113 -9.24 -1.13 -24.47
C GLY A 113 -9.18 0.39 -24.33
N LEU A 114 -9.92 0.97 -23.38
CA LEU A 114 -9.89 2.41 -23.08
C LEU A 114 -8.62 2.81 -22.30
N GLY A 115 -7.57 1.99 -22.41
CA GLY A 115 -6.29 2.19 -21.77
C GLY A 115 -5.36 3.07 -22.61
N ARG A 116 -4.48 3.81 -21.96
CA ARG A 116 -3.34 4.47 -22.62
C ARG A 116 -2.08 4.33 -21.76
N ARG A 117 -0.95 4.15 -22.43
CA ARG A 117 0.37 4.13 -21.81
C ARG A 117 1.02 5.50 -22.02
N LEU A 118 1.47 6.09 -20.93
CA LEU A 118 2.17 7.36 -20.88
C LEU A 118 3.58 7.10 -20.34
N LEU A 119 4.59 7.70 -20.97
CA LEU A 119 5.95 7.72 -20.44
C LEU A 119 6.33 9.16 -20.16
N PHE A 120 6.71 9.42 -18.92
CA PHE A 120 7.19 10.69 -18.43
C PHE A 120 8.67 10.55 -18.10
N SER A 121 9.51 11.48 -18.56
CA SER A 121 10.97 11.35 -18.41
C SER A 121 11.59 12.64 -17.90
N ALA A 122 12.67 12.49 -17.14
CA ALA A 122 13.64 13.52 -16.74
C ALA A 122 15.06 12.94 -16.85
N ALA A 123 16.08 13.71 -16.45
CA ALA A 123 17.46 13.23 -16.55
C ALA A 123 17.76 12.06 -15.58
N GLU A 124 17.07 12.02 -14.44
CA GLU A 124 17.37 11.12 -13.34
C GLU A 124 16.39 9.94 -13.22
N VAL A 125 15.19 10.07 -13.77
CA VAL A 125 14.09 9.12 -13.55
C VAL A 125 13.07 9.16 -14.69
N ASP A 126 12.57 7.99 -15.01
CA ASP A 126 11.41 7.78 -15.87
C ASP A 126 10.22 7.28 -15.03
N VAL A 127 9.02 7.70 -15.40
CA VAL A 127 7.77 7.21 -14.84
C VAL A 127 6.87 6.75 -15.96
N GLU A 128 6.57 5.46 -15.94
CA GLU A 128 5.61 4.86 -16.86
C GLU A 128 4.25 4.75 -16.18
N LEU A 129 3.20 5.20 -16.85
CA LEU A 129 1.82 5.07 -16.39
C LEU A 129 0.98 4.32 -17.42
N LEU A 130 0.31 3.26 -16.99
CA LEU A 130 -0.84 2.68 -17.68
C LEU A 130 -2.12 3.21 -17.02
N VAL A 131 -2.89 3.95 -17.80
CA VAL A 131 -4.15 4.57 -17.37
C VAL A 131 -5.29 3.81 -18.03
N GLU A 132 -6.16 3.18 -17.24
CA GLU A 132 -7.27 2.37 -17.73
C GLU A 132 -8.61 2.88 -17.22
N GLN A 133 -9.62 2.89 -18.09
CA GLN A 133 -10.97 3.29 -17.68
C GLN A 133 -11.72 2.08 -17.10
N SER A 134 -12.23 2.25 -15.88
CA SER A 134 -13.12 1.30 -15.20
C SER A 134 -14.47 1.97 -14.94
N GLY A 135 -15.41 1.80 -15.88
CA GLY A 135 -16.70 2.50 -15.83
C GLY A 135 -16.56 4.03 -15.95
N ASN A 136 -16.97 4.77 -14.91
CA ASN A 136 -16.83 6.23 -14.82
C ASN A 136 -15.65 6.67 -13.93
N ARG A 137 -14.72 5.75 -13.69
CA ARG A 137 -13.49 5.94 -12.93
C ARG A 137 -12.30 5.49 -13.74
N TRP A 138 -11.12 5.82 -13.23
CA TRP A 138 -9.84 5.46 -13.79
C TRP A 138 -9.04 4.64 -12.79
N ALA A 139 -8.30 3.66 -13.32
CA ALA A 139 -7.23 2.97 -12.62
C ALA A 139 -5.90 3.45 -13.21
N LEU A 140 -4.92 3.71 -12.36
CA LEU A 140 -3.57 4.05 -12.74
C LEU A 140 -2.64 2.98 -12.20
N HIS A 141 -1.90 2.37 -13.09
CA HIS A 141 -0.78 1.49 -12.77
C HIS A 141 0.50 2.23 -13.15
N GLY A 142 1.42 2.39 -12.21
CA GLY A 142 2.65 3.10 -12.45
C GLY A 142 3.88 2.29 -12.12
N ASP A 143 4.96 2.59 -12.83
CA ASP A 143 6.30 2.10 -12.56
C ASP A 143 7.28 3.27 -12.53
N ILE A 144 8.06 3.38 -11.47
CA ILE A 144 9.05 4.43 -11.25
C ILE A 144 10.42 3.81 -11.50
N LEU A 145 11.08 4.27 -12.56
CA LEU A 145 12.30 3.68 -13.10
C LEU A 145 13.46 4.67 -12.95
N PRO A 146 14.31 4.53 -11.91
CA PRO A 146 15.51 5.35 -11.78
C PRO A 146 16.45 5.10 -12.95
N VAL A 147 16.97 6.17 -13.57
CA VAL A 147 18.00 6.06 -14.62
C VAL A 147 19.33 5.60 -14.01
N HIS A 148 19.59 6.01 -12.77
CA HIS A 148 20.74 5.58 -11.96
C HIS A 148 20.26 5.08 -10.59
N ALA A 149 20.61 3.83 -10.25
CA ALA A 149 20.14 3.15 -9.03
C ALA A 149 20.57 3.84 -7.72
N ASP A 150 21.61 4.67 -7.77
CA ASP A 150 22.20 5.30 -6.58
C ASP A 150 21.50 6.61 -6.17
N ASN A 151 20.63 7.17 -7.02
CA ASN A 151 20.09 8.53 -6.82
C ASN A 151 18.69 8.55 -6.21
N ILE A 152 17.87 7.54 -6.51
CA ILE A 152 16.46 7.50 -6.12
C ILE A 152 16.08 6.03 -5.91
N SER A 153 15.68 5.68 -4.68
CA SER A 153 15.31 4.31 -4.31
C SER A 153 13.97 4.25 -3.60
N GLY A 154 13.17 3.24 -3.93
CA GLY A 154 11.90 2.98 -3.28
C GLY A 154 12.05 2.42 -1.85
N PRO A 155 10.97 2.34 -1.08
CA PRO A 155 9.60 2.68 -1.47
C PRO A 155 9.35 4.18 -1.60
N TYR A 156 8.36 4.54 -2.43
CA TYR A 156 7.97 5.91 -2.71
C TYR A 156 6.57 6.19 -2.14
N LEU A 157 6.37 7.38 -1.58
CA LEU A 157 5.03 7.89 -1.33
C LEU A 157 4.49 8.52 -2.62
N VAL A 158 3.38 7.99 -3.14
CA VAL A 158 2.74 8.46 -4.38
C VAL A 158 1.45 9.19 -4.05
N GLN A 159 1.35 10.44 -4.49
CA GLN A 159 0.22 11.32 -4.29
C GLN A 159 -0.34 11.77 -5.65
N LEU A 160 -1.64 11.58 -5.86
CA LEU A 160 -2.36 12.14 -7.00
C LEU A 160 -3.30 13.23 -6.49
N MET A 161 -2.96 14.48 -6.76
CA MET A 161 -3.67 15.66 -6.27
C MET A 161 -4.51 16.27 -7.38
N GLN A 162 -5.82 16.36 -7.18
CA GLN A 162 -6.71 17.01 -8.13
C GLN A 162 -6.37 18.50 -8.25
N GLN A 163 -6.12 18.96 -9.47
CA GLN A 163 -5.94 20.37 -9.76
C GLN A 163 -7.30 21.06 -9.83
N PRO A 164 -7.46 22.24 -9.19
CA PRO A 164 -8.70 22.99 -9.28
C PRO A 164 -8.96 23.39 -10.74
N LEU A 165 -10.07 22.89 -11.31
CA LEU A 165 -10.48 23.18 -12.68
C LEU A 165 -10.93 24.64 -12.89
N GLN A 166 -11.26 25.35 -11.80
CA GLN A 166 -11.54 26.79 -11.69
C GLN A 166 -11.70 27.15 -10.20
N GLU A 167 -11.34 28.38 -9.79
CA GLU A 167 -11.45 28.89 -8.39
C GLU A 167 -12.86 28.79 -7.75
N LYS A 168 -13.89 28.42 -8.52
CA LYS A 168 -15.30 28.44 -8.10
C LYS A 168 -15.91 27.12 -7.68
N ASP A 169 -15.17 26.01 -7.72
CA ASP A 169 -15.67 24.73 -7.24
C ASP A 169 -14.86 24.25 -6.02
N PRO A 170 -15.28 24.63 -4.79
CA PRO A 170 -14.66 24.15 -3.55
C PRO A 170 -15.02 22.70 -3.23
N GLY A 171 -15.56 21.94 -4.21
CA GLY A 171 -15.73 20.50 -4.10
C GLY A 171 -14.40 19.86 -3.72
N ALA A 172 -14.37 19.22 -2.56
CA ALA A 172 -13.18 18.68 -1.89
C ALA A 172 -12.13 18.19 -2.90
N ALA A 173 -10.96 18.83 -2.89
CA ALA A 173 -9.82 18.38 -3.69
C ALA A 173 -9.63 16.88 -3.45
N SER A 174 -9.79 16.08 -4.50
CA SER A 174 -9.60 14.64 -4.37
C SER A 174 -8.09 14.40 -4.31
N GLU A 175 -7.64 13.86 -3.17
CA GLU A 175 -6.28 13.39 -2.98
C GLU A 175 -6.32 11.86 -2.90
N TYR A 176 -5.48 11.23 -3.71
CA TYR A 176 -5.25 9.79 -3.65
C TYR A 176 -3.82 9.53 -3.21
N LEU A 177 -3.65 8.63 -2.24
CA LEU A 177 -2.37 8.33 -1.61
C LEU A 177 -2.12 6.82 -1.67
N THR A 178 -0.93 6.43 -2.09
CA THR A 178 -0.48 5.03 -2.02
C THR A 178 1.03 4.97 -1.80
N GLU A 179 1.52 3.84 -1.32
CA GLU A 179 2.95 3.54 -1.25
C GLU A 179 3.33 2.67 -2.46
N SER A 180 4.48 2.92 -3.06
CA SER A 180 5.02 2.00 -4.07
C SER A 180 5.62 0.76 -3.40
N GLU A 181 5.68 -0.32 -4.15
CA GLU A 181 6.55 -1.44 -3.82
C GLU A 181 8.04 -1.02 -3.88
N ALA A 182 8.93 -1.84 -3.32
CA ALA A 182 10.38 -1.61 -3.36
C ALA A 182 10.93 -1.47 -4.79
N ALA A 183 10.28 -2.10 -5.78
CA ALA A 183 10.64 -2.01 -7.19
C ALA A 183 10.10 -0.73 -7.89
N GLY A 184 9.40 0.15 -7.19
CA GLY A 184 8.83 1.39 -7.76
C GLY A 184 7.42 1.26 -8.34
N ARG A 185 6.84 0.06 -8.33
CA ARG A 185 5.48 -0.18 -8.82
C ARG A 185 4.42 0.35 -7.86
N PHE A 186 3.39 0.98 -8.38
CA PHE A 186 2.25 1.45 -7.59
C PHE A 186 0.93 1.31 -8.35
N ARG A 187 -0.18 1.37 -7.60
CA ARG A 187 -1.53 1.28 -8.14
C ARG A 187 -2.47 2.24 -7.42
N LEU A 188 -3.25 2.98 -8.20
CA LEU A 188 -4.35 3.82 -7.73
C LEU A 188 -5.64 3.38 -8.43
N GLU A 189 -6.71 3.22 -7.66
CA GLU A 189 -8.01 2.74 -8.13
C GLU A 189 -9.10 3.79 -7.86
N ASP A 190 -10.23 3.65 -8.54
CA ASP A 190 -11.42 4.49 -8.36
C ASP A 190 -11.14 6.00 -8.48
N VAL A 191 -10.19 6.37 -9.35
CA VAL A 191 -9.81 7.76 -9.58
C VAL A 191 -10.88 8.46 -10.40
N ARG A 192 -11.35 9.62 -9.91
CA ARG A 192 -12.38 10.41 -10.60
C ARG A 192 -11.79 11.03 -11.86
N PRO A 193 -12.60 11.22 -12.92
CA PRO A 193 -12.16 12.02 -14.05
C PRO A 193 -11.77 13.45 -13.63
N GLY A 194 -10.72 14.00 -14.22
CA GLY A 194 -10.22 15.33 -13.88
C GLY A 194 -8.75 15.54 -14.21
N ARG A 195 -8.26 16.73 -13.92
CA ARG A 195 -6.83 17.08 -14.05
C ARG A 195 -6.13 16.93 -12.71
N TYR A 196 -4.94 16.35 -12.74
CA TYR A 196 -4.18 16.02 -11.55
C TYR A 196 -2.71 16.40 -11.68
N ALA A 197 -2.04 16.61 -10.55
CA ALA A 197 -0.60 16.51 -10.44
C ALA A 197 -0.27 15.18 -9.75
N LEU A 198 0.75 14.47 -10.23
CA LEU A 198 1.31 13.30 -9.54
C LEU A 198 2.60 13.73 -8.85
N LEU A 199 2.68 13.53 -7.54
CA LEU A 199 3.89 13.75 -6.74
C LEU A 199 4.40 12.39 -6.26
N VAL A 200 5.69 12.16 -6.39
CA VAL A 200 6.38 10.96 -5.93
C VAL A 200 7.49 11.42 -4.99
N THR A 201 7.35 11.06 -3.70
CA THR A 201 8.31 11.41 -2.66
C THR A 201 9.15 10.19 -2.31
N PRO A 202 10.44 10.15 -2.66
CA PRO A 202 11.34 9.09 -2.24
C PRO A 202 11.72 9.22 -0.77
N ALA A 203 12.24 8.14 -0.19
CA ALA A 203 12.80 8.17 1.16
C ALA A 203 14.01 9.11 1.25
N ASP A 204 14.83 9.10 0.21
CA ASP A 204 15.99 9.98 0.01
C ASP A 204 16.02 10.45 -1.46
N GLY A 205 16.36 11.73 -1.67
CA GLY A 205 16.42 12.36 -3.00
C GLY A 205 15.35 13.43 -3.24
N PRO A 206 15.32 14.00 -4.46
CA PRO A 206 14.43 15.11 -4.81
C PRO A 206 12.97 14.65 -4.95
N LEU A 207 12.04 15.59 -4.79
CA LEU A 207 10.63 15.35 -5.10
C LEU A 207 10.46 15.23 -6.62
N ILE A 208 9.80 14.15 -7.07
CA ILE A 208 9.48 13.94 -8.47
C ILE A 208 8.04 14.43 -8.73
N GLU A 209 7.85 15.23 -9.77
CA GLU A 209 6.55 15.81 -10.13
C GLU A 209 6.19 15.52 -11.60
N ILE A 210 5.01 14.97 -11.83
CA ILE A 210 4.29 15.09 -13.11
C ILE A 210 3.27 16.22 -12.95
N PRO A 211 3.52 17.39 -13.56
CA PRO A 211 2.78 18.61 -13.25
C PRO A 211 1.35 18.61 -13.77
N THR A 212 1.03 17.79 -14.78
CA THR A 212 -0.31 17.70 -15.33
C THR A 212 -0.55 16.30 -15.89
N LEU A 213 -1.57 15.64 -15.36
CA LEU A 213 -2.12 14.38 -15.83
C LEU A 213 -3.63 14.56 -16.04
N ASP A 214 -4.09 14.42 -17.29
CA ASP A 214 -5.47 14.70 -17.65
C ASP A 214 -6.29 13.42 -17.82
N LEU A 215 -7.14 13.10 -16.85
CA LEU A 215 -7.98 11.90 -16.79
C LEU A 215 -9.43 12.18 -17.24
N SER A 216 -9.62 12.92 -18.34
CA SER A 216 -10.94 13.17 -18.95
C SER A 216 -11.32 12.19 -20.03
#